data_AF-A0A2E9LGS7-F1
#
_entry.id   AF-A0A2E9LGS7-F1
#
_cell.length_a   1.000
_cell.length_b   1.000
_cell.length_c   1.000
_cell.angle_alpha   90.00
_cell.angle_beta   90.00
_cell.angle_gamma   90.00
#
_symmetry.space_group_name_H-M   'P 1'
#
loop_
_entity.id
_entity.type
_entity.pdbx_description
1 polymer ?
#
loop_
_entity_poly.entity_id
_entity_poly.type
_entity_poly.pdbx_seq_one_letter_code
_entity_poly.pdbx_strand_id
1 'polypeptide(L)'
;MKEDILEGLKSAVSKGESLRQAMQSFYNAGYKKGEIEEAARDLQKNKIENQKQPLRQEEPPKEEIGVPKERKSIQKVSDYKQTPEKPKRKIWIFVLAIILLILLGLIIGLFLLREELTELLGKFF
;
A
#
# COMPACT_ATOMS: atom_id res chain seq x y z
N MET A 1 -4.23 -9.35 -21.76
CA MET A 1 -3.39 -8.68 -20.74
C MET A 1 -4.08 -7.43 -20.19
N LYS A 2 -4.50 -6.48 -21.04
CA LYS A 2 -5.24 -5.30 -20.55
C LYS A 2 -6.61 -5.70 -19.98
N GLU A 3 -7.20 -6.74 -20.56
CA GLU A 3 -8.49 -7.32 -20.19
C GLU A 3 -8.45 -7.92 -18.77
N ASP A 4 -7.35 -8.62 -18.45
CA ASP A 4 -7.14 -9.24 -17.13
C ASP A 4 -7.03 -8.17 -16.01
N ILE A 5 -6.37 -7.04 -16.33
CA ILE A 5 -6.27 -5.89 -15.41
C ILE A 5 -7.64 -5.24 -15.22
N LEU A 6 -8.41 -5.05 -16.29
CA LEU A 6 -9.74 -4.45 -16.24
C LEU A 6 -10.69 -5.29 -15.38
N GLU A 7 -10.71 -6.60 -15.59
CA GLU A 7 -11.55 -7.53 -14.82
C GLU A 7 -11.14 -7.56 -13.34
N GLY A 8 -9.83 -7.60 -13.07
CA GLY A 8 -9.33 -7.56 -11.71
C GLY A 8 -9.58 -6.22 -11.00
N LEU A 9 -9.43 -5.08 -11.69
CA LEU A 9 -9.81 -3.75 -11.17
C LEU A 9 -11.31 -3.68 -10.86
N LYS A 10 -12.16 -4.21 -11.76
CA LYS A 10 -13.61 -4.30 -11.54
C LYS A 10 -13.93 -5.10 -10.29
N SER A 11 -13.33 -6.29 -10.15
CA SER A 11 -13.51 -7.17 -8.99
C SER A 11 -13.10 -6.50 -7.67
N ALA A 12 -11.93 -5.85 -7.63
CA ALA A 12 -11.44 -5.15 -6.46
C ALA A 12 -12.35 -3.97 -6.05
N VAL A 13 -12.81 -3.18 -7.03
CA VAL A 13 -13.72 -2.05 -6.77
C VAL A 13 -15.09 -2.56 -6.30
N SER A 14 -15.61 -3.65 -6.87
CA SER A 14 -16.85 -4.28 -6.40
C SER A 14 -16.76 -4.83 -4.98
N LYS A 15 -15.56 -5.22 -4.52
CA LYS A 15 -15.30 -5.62 -3.12
C LYS A 15 -15.19 -4.42 -2.15
N GLY A 16 -15.26 -3.19 -2.65
CA GLY A 16 -15.19 -1.96 -1.85
C GLY A 16 -13.79 -1.34 -1.77
N GLU A 17 -12.80 -1.85 -2.52
CA GLU A 17 -11.50 -1.20 -2.60
C GLU A 17 -11.56 0.08 -3.43
N SER A 18 -10.77 1.08 -3.05
CA SER A 18 -10.65 2.29 -3.88
C SER A 18 -9.94 1.95 -5.20
N LEU A 19 -10.36 2.58 -6.30
CA LEU A 19 -9.72 2.40 -7.61
C LEU A 19 -8.20 2.61 -7.54
N ARG A 20 -7.77 3.63 -6.79
CA ARG A 20 -6.35 3.94 -6.58
C ARG A 20 -5.60 2.81 -5.86
N GLN A 21 -6.23 2.19 -4.86
CA GLN A 21 -5.66 1.06 -4.14
C GLN A 21 -5.54 -0.16 -5.05
N ALA A 22 -6.59 -0.47 -5.82
CA ALA A 22 -6.56 -1.57 -6.78
C ALA A 22 -5.44 -1.36 -7.83
N MET A 23 -5.31 -0.15 -8.40
CA MET A 23 -4.23 0.20 -9.32
C MET A 23 -2.84 0.00 -8.71
N GLN A 24 -2.66 0.33 -7.42
CA GLN A 24 -1.38 0.13 -6.72
C GLN A 24 -1.04 -1.36 -6.58
N SER A 25 -2.03 -2.21 -6.34
CA SER A 25 -1.83 -3.67 -6.28
C SER A 25 -1.33 -4.22 -7.61
N PHE A 26 -1.89 -3.78 -8.74
CA PHE A 26 -1.40 -4.15 -10.07
C PHE A 26 0.02 -3.61 -10.34
N TYR A 27 0.31 -2.38 -9.91
CA TYR A 27 1.66 -1.85 -10.05
C TYR A 27 2.70 -2.69 -9.29
N ASN A 28 2.37 -3.09 -8.06
CA ASN A 28 3.24 -3.94 -7.24
C ASN A 28 3.39 -5.35 -7.82
N ALA A 29 2.38 -5.85 -8.55
CA ALA A 29 2.43 -7.13 -9.25
C ALA A 29 3.25 -7.09 -10.57
N GLY A 30 3.83 -5.93 -10.92
CA GLY A 30 4.73 -5.79 -12.07
C GLY A 30 4.05 -5.36 -13.36
N TYR A 31 2.75 -5.00 -13.32
CA TYR A 31 2.05 -4.51 -14.50
C TYR A 31 2.51 -3.09 -14.87
N LYS A 32 2.50 -2.77 -16.17
CA LYS A 32 2.94 -1.45 -16.65
C LYS A 32 1.92 -0.39 -16.26
N LYS A 33 2.42 0.75 -15.76
CA LYS A 33 1.59 1.89 -15.34
C LYS A 33 0.59 2.33 -16.42
N GLY A 34 1.01 2.39 -17.68
CA GLY A 34 0.14 2.78 -18.79
C GLY A 34 -1.06 1.85 -19.00
N GLU A 35 -0.85 0.53 -18.87
CA GLU A 35 -1.91 -0.48 -19.03
C GLU A 35 -2.92 -0.41 -17.88
N ILE A 36 -2.44 -0.16 -16.65
CA ILE A 36 -3.28 0.02 -15.47
C ILE A 36 -4.16 1.27 -15.60
N GLU A 37 -3.58 2.39 -16.04
CA GLU A 37 -4.31 3.64 -16.23
C GLU A 37 -5.34 3.55 -17.37
N GLU A 38 -5.01 2.84 -18.45
CA GLU A 38 -5.93 2.59 -19.55
C GLU A 38 -7.13 1.75 -19.11
N ALA A 39 -6.88 0.61 -18.44
CA ALA A 39 -7.93 -0.24 -17.88
C ALA A 39 -8.81 0.51 -16.84
N ALA A 40 -8.20 1.37 -16.02
CA ALA A 40 -8.93 2.20 -15.07
C ALA A 40 -9.83 3.24 -15.75
N ARG A 41 -9.37 3.84 -16.86
CA ARG A 41 -10.18 4.77 -17.67
C ARG A 41 -11.38 4.06 -18.29
N ASP A 42 -11.17 2.87 -18.84
CA ASP A 42 -12.24 2.06 -19.45
C ASP A 42 -13.28 1.64 -18.40
N LEU A 43 -12.84 1.28 -17.20
CA LEU A 43 -13.73 0.96 -16.08
C LEU A 43 -14.59 2.18 -15.68
N GLN A 44 -14.01 3.38 -15.61
CA GLN A 44 -14.76 4.60 -15.31
C GLN A 44 -15.76 4.93 -16.41
N LYS A 45 -15.37 4.80 -17.69
CA LYS A 45 -16.25 5.01 -18.84
C LYS A 45 -17.47 4.08 -18.79
N ASN A 46 -17.25 2.79 -18.54
CA ASN A 46 -18.31 1.78 -18.40
C ASN A 46 -19.22 2.02 -17.19
N LYS A 47 -18.68 2.56 -16.08
CA LYS A 47 -19.48 2.91 -14.90
C LYS A 47 -20.40 4.11 -15.17
N ILE A 48 -19.91 5.09 -15.91
CA ILE A 48 -20.70 6.27 -16.30
C ILE A 48 -21.79 5.88 -17.30
N GLU A 49 -21.51 4.94 -18.20
CA GLU A 49 -22.48 4.44 -19.19
C GLU A 49 -23.60 3.61 -18.55
N ASN A 50 -23.27 2.73 -17.60
CA ASN A 50 -24.28 1.97 -16.83
C ASN A 50 -25.11 2.82 -15.86
N GLN A 51 -24.68 4.05 -15.55
CA GLN A 51 -25.45 5.00 -14.73
C GLN A 51 -26.33 5.95 -15.57
N LYS A 52 -26.35 5.83 -16.90
CA LYS A 52 -27.18 6.64 -17.81
C LYS A 52 -28.43 5.91 -18.34
N GLN A 53 -28.97 4.92 -17.62
CA GLN A 53 -30.35 4.46 -17.87
C GLN A 53 -31.35 5.33 -17.10
N PRO A 54 -32.47 5.74 -17.73
CA PRO A 54 -33.38 6.75 -17.21
C PRO A 54 -34.08 6.26 -15.94
N LEU A 55 -34.30 7.18 -14.99
CA LEU A 55 -35.18 6.97 -13.84
C LEU A 55 -36.55 6.47 -14.34
N ARG A 56 -36.78 5.15 -14.24
CA ARG A 56 -38.12 4.59 -14.22
C ARG A 56 -38.45 4.33 -12.76
N GLN A 57 -39.32 5.17 -12.22
CA GLN A 57 -39.99 4.92 -10.95
C GLN A 57 -40.73 3.58 -11.06
N GLU A 58 -40.23 2.55 -10.39
CA GLU A 58 -41.07 1.46 -9.93
C GLU A 58 -41.58 1.87 -8.54
N GLU A 59 -42.85 2.25 -8.50
CA GLU A 59 -43.63 2.21 -7.27
C GLU A 59 -43.52 0.81 -6.65
N PRO A 60 -43.15 0.67 -5.37
CA PRO A 60 -43.33 -0.60 -4.69
C PRO A 60 -44.82 -0.78 -4.35
N PRO A 61 -45.48 -1.86 -4.80
CA PRO A 61 -46.74 -2.27 -4.22
C PRO A 61 -46.49 -2.58 -2.74
N LYS A 62 -47.23 -1.90 -1.87
CA LYS A 62 -47.45 -2.34 -0.50
C LYS A 62 -48.03 -3.74 -0.54
N GLU A 63 -47.30 -4.70 0.02
CA GLU A 63 -47.91 -5.83 0.70
C GLU A 63 -47.09 -6.16 1.94
N GLU A 64 -47.82 -6.25 3.05
CA GLU A 64 -47.34 -6.36 4.41
C GLU A 64 -46.78 -7.76 4.72
N ILE A 65 -45.99 -7.80 5.80
CA ILE A 65 -45.88 -8.87 6.83
C ILE A 65 -44.43 -9.35 7.03
N GLY A 66 -43.88 -9.06 8.22
CA GLY A 66 -42.81 -9.85 8.84
C GLY A 66 -41.57 -9.08 9.32
N VAL A 67 -41.72 -8.17 10.29
CA VAL A 67 -40.59 -7.60 11.06
C VAL A 67 -40.21 -8.57 12.19
N PRO A 68 -38.92 -8.82 12.44
CA PRO A 68 -38.35 -8.40 13.73
C PRO A 68 -37.26 -7.33 13.58
N LYS A 69 -37.48 -6.22 14.27
CA LYS A 69 -36.50 -5.18 14.57
C LYS A 69 -35.39 -5.80 15.40
N GLU A 70 -34.13 -5.51 15.07
CA GLU A 70 -32.99 -5.27 15.96
C GLU A 70 -31.73 -5.15 15.09
N ARG A 71 -30.82 -4.16 15.14
CA ARG A 71 -30.61 -2.96 15.94
C ARG A 71 -29.85 -1.97 15.05
N LYS A 72 -30.05 -0.68 15.30
CA LYS A 72 -29.13 0.38 14.88
C LYS A 72 -27.70 0.02 15.34
N SER A 73 -26.81 -0.30 14.41
CA SER A 73 -25.47 0.24 14.52
C SER A 73 -25.42 1.43 13.57
N ILE A 74 -25.54 2.61 14.17
CA ILE A 74 -24.90 3.81 13.64
C ILE A 74 -23.48 3.35 13.30
N GLN A 75 -23.18 3.14 12.02
CA GLN A 75 -21.82 2.83 11.60
C GLN A 75 -21.06 4.14 11.81
N LYS A 76 -20.55 4.26 13.03
CA LYS A 76 -19.67 5.32 13.48
C LYS A 76 -18.56 5.37 12.45
N VAL A 77 -18.63 6.36 11.57
CA VAL A 77 -17.58 6.72 10.64
C VAL A 77 -16.37 6.99 11.52
N SER A 78 -15.55 5.95 11.67
CA SER A 78 -14.40 5.95 12.55
C SER A 78 -13.49 7.07 12.07
N ASP A 79 -13.27 8.03 12.96
CA ASP A 79 -12.15 8.94 13.02
C ASP A 79 -11.15 8.77 11.86
N TYR A 80 -11.24 9.65 10.86
CA TYR A 80 -10.12 9.96 9.97
C TYR A 80 -9.03 10.70 10.78
N LYS A 81 -8.48 10.01 11.78
CA LYS A 81 -7.15 10.24 12.33
C LYS A 81 -6.31 9.02 11.97
N GLN A 82 -6.03 8.85 10.69
CA GLN A 82 -4.76 8.25 10.32
C GLN A 82 -3.72 9.35 10.40
N THR A 83 -3.13 9.45 11.59
CA THR A 83 -1.87 10.14 11.82
C THR A 83 -0.89 9.79 10.70
N PRO A 84 -0.21 10.76 10.07
CA PRO A 84 0.89 10.47 9.18
C PRO A 84 2.08 9.96 10.01
N GLU A 85 2.02 8.70 10.43
CA GLU A 85 3.14 7.96 11.01
C GLU A 85 4.11 7.55 9.88
N LYS A 86 4.78 8.54 9.28
CA LYS A 86 6.00 8.32 8.53
C LYS A 86 7.00 9.41 8.93
N PRO A 87 8.14 9.01 9.51
CA PRO A 87 9.23 8.61 8.64
C PRO A 87 10.08 7.47 9.20
N LYS A 88 9.53 6.26 9.38
CA LYS A 88 10.35 5.09 9.77
C LYS A 88 11.53 4.85 8.80
N ARG A 89 11.37 5.17 7.50
CA ARG A 89 12.45 5.04 6.50
C ARG A 89 13.66 5.96 6.76
N LYS A 90 13.47 7.15 7.34
CA LYS A 90 14.60 8.07 7.61
C LYS A 90 15.45 7.59 8.79
N ILE A 91 14.83 6.95 9.78
CA ILE A 91 15.53 6.39 10.94
C ILE A 91 16.45 5.23 10.50
N TRP A 92 15.96 4.35 9.63
CA TRP A 92 16.79 3.26 9.08
C TRP A 92 17.99 3.76 8.28
N ILE A 93 17.84 4.85 7.53
CA ILE A 93 18.97 5.47 6.80
C ILE A 93 20.02 6.01 7.78
N PHE A 94 19.60 6.64 8.87
CA PHE A 94 20.52 7.16 9.88
C PHE A 94 21.24 6.03 10.63
N VAL A 95 20.53 4.95 10.98
CA VAL A 95 21.13 3.74 11.58
C VAL A 95 22.17 3.12 10.64
N LEU A 96 21.86 3.01 9.34
CA LEU A 96 22.79 2.48 8.34
C LEU A 96 24.05 3.36 8.20
N ALA A 97 23.89 4.69 8.20
CA ALA A 97 25.00 5.63 8.12
C ALA A 97 25.92 5.56 9.35
N ILE A 98 25.37 5.40 10.55
CA ILE A 98 26.15 5.23 11.79
C ILE A 98 26.94 3.93 11.75
N ILE A 99 26.31 2.81 11.36
CA ILE A 99 26.99 1.51 11.25
C ILE A 99 28.17 1.61 10.29
N LEU A 100 28.00 2.29 9.16
CA LEU A 100 29.07 2.49 8.18
C LEU A 100 30.24 3.29 8.77
N LEU A 101 29.97 4.36 9.52
CA LEU A 101 30.97 5.18 10.19
C LEU A 101 31.75 4.40 11.26
N ILE A 102 31.06 3.58 12.06
CA ILE A 102 31.69 2.72 13.07
C ILE A 102 32.64 1.72 12.40
N LEU A 103 32.19 1.11 11.28
CA LEU A 103 33.02 0.17 10.52
C LEU A 103 34.29 0.84 9.99
N LEU A 104 34.15 2.05 9.42
CA LEU A 104 35.29 2.83 8.94
C LEU A 104 36.25 3.19 10.08
N GLY A 105 35.70 3.61 11.23
CA GLY A 105 36.48 3.92 12.43
C GLY A 105 37.24 2.72 12.97
N LEU A 106 36.63 1.53 12.99
CA LEU A 106 37.31 0.28 13.36
C LEU A 106 38.46 -0.05 12.42
N ILE A 107 38.25 0.06 11.11
CA ILE A 107 39.30 -0.21 10.11
C ILE A 107 40.48 0.76 10.31
N ILE A 108 40.19 2.05 10.47
CA ILE A 108 41.23 3.08 10.70
C ILE A 108 41.95 2.83 12.03
N GLY A 109 41.21 2.51 13.10
CA GLY A 109 41.76 2.19 14.41
C GLY A 109 42.68 0.97 14.37
N LEU A 110 42.25 -0.11 13.71
CA LEU A 110 43.08 -1.30 13.49
C LEU A 110 44.31 -1.00 12.62
N PHE A 111 44.18 -0.10 11.65
CA PHE A 111 45.31 0.31 10.81
C PHE A 111 46.35 1.10 11.59
N LEU A 112 45.93 1.98 12.51
CA LEU A 112 46.85 2.70 13.39
C LEU A 112 47.48 1.78 14.44
N LEU A 113 46.69 0.87 15.03
CA LEU A 113 47.16 -0.09 16.03
C LEU A 113 47.86 -1.32 15.42
N ARG A 114 48.01 -1.38 14.10
CA ARG A 114 48.54 -2.57 13.41
C ARG A 114 49.94 -2.90 13.90
N GLU A 115 50.73 -1.88 14.24
CA GLU A 115 52.15 -2.00 14.59
C GLU A 115 52.28 -2.65 15.97
N GLU A 116 51.51 -2.18 16.94
CA GLU A 116 51.40 -2.77 18.28
C GLU A 116 50.82 -4.17 18.24
N LEU A 117 49.82 -4.43 17.37
CA LEU A 117 49.24 -5.76 17.21
C LEU A 117 50.25 -6.77 16.64
N THR A 118 51.06 -6.35 15.65
CA THR A 118 52.12 -7.20 15.11
C THR A 118 53.22 -7.47 16.11
N GLU A 119 53.58 -6.48 16.94
CA GLU A 119 54.60 -6.65 17.98
C GLU A 119 54.12 -7.57 19.11
N LEU A 120 52.86 -7.40 19.56
CA LEU A 120 52.24 -8.28 20.54
C LEU A 120 52.09 -9.71 20.02
N LEU A 121 51.70 -9.91 18.76
CA LEU A 121 51.64 -11.24 18.16
C LEU A 121 53.03 -11.87 18.06
N GLY A 122 54.03 -11.11 17.58
CA GLY A 122 55.41 -11.61 17.47
C GLY A 122 56.08 -11.90 18.82
N LYS A 123 55.51 -11.39 19.92
CA LYS A 123 55.95 -11.71 21.29
C LYS A 123 55.20 -12.91 21.87
N PHE A 124 53.98 -13.19 21.42
CA PHE A 124 53.16 -14.29 21.91
C PHE A 124 53.36 -15.60 21.13
N PHE A 125 53.77 -15.50 19.85
CA PHE A 125 54.11 -16.60 18.97
C PHE A 125 55.63 -16.75 18.85
#